data_AF-A0A7C3JW20-F1
#
_entry.id   AF-A0A7C3JW20-F1
#
_cell.length_a   1.000
_cell.length_b   1.000
_cell.length_c   1.000
_cell.angle_alpha   90.00
_cell.angle_beta   90.00
_cell.angle_gamma   90.00
#
_symmetry.space_group_name_H-M   'P 1'
#
loop_
_entity.id
_entity.type
_entity.pdbx_description
1 polymer ?
#
loop_
_entity_poly.entity_id
_entity_poly.type
_entity_poly.pdbx_seq_one_letter_code
_entity_poly.pdbx_strand_id
1 'polypeptide(L)'
;MLNHARLSQWGWGDETEPAAIGLELHQLMTELFPLCRSLTGAGQRQTLEVLSRYIDLTVQRVPSGTRVFDWTVPKEWSVRDAYIKDASGRKIVDFAESNLHVVGYSVPVRRRL
;
A
#
# COMPACT_ATOMS: atom_id res chain seq x y z
N MET A 1 -9.23 -30.24 24.75
CA MET A 1 -8.01 -29.84 25.47
C MET A 1 -7.29 -28.80 24.62
N LEU A 2 -7.66 -27.54 24.81
CA LEU A 2 -7.05 -26.39 24.12
C LEU A 2 -5.87 -25.92 24.95
N ASN A 3 -4.72 -25.79 24.31
CA ASN A 3 -3.46 -25.44 24.93
C ASN A 3 -3.47 -23.93 25.28
N HIS A 4 -3.93 -23.60 26.49
CA HIS A 4 -4.00 -22.23 27.03
C HIS A 4 -2.62 -21.62 27.39
N ALA A 5 -1.52 -22.23 26.97
CA ALA A 5 -0.18 -21.79 27.32
C ALA A 5 0.43 -20.88 26.23
N ARG A 6 -0.07 -19.63 26.11
CA ARG A 6 0.71 -18.48 25.58
C ARG A 6 0.03 -17.10 25.76
N LEU A 7 -0.82 -16.95 26.78
CA LEU A 7 -1.38 -15.65 27.16
C LEU A 7 -0.85 -15.13 28.52
N SER A 8 0.35 -15.56 28.92
CA SER A 8 0.96 -15.21 30.21
C SER A 8 2.42 -14.76 30.06
N GLN A 9 2.67 -13.77 29.21
CA GLN A 9 3.93 -13.01 29.22
C GLN A 9 3.65 -11.55 28.85
N TRP A 10 2.83 -10.85 29.65
CA TRP A 10 2.98 -9.39 29.76
C TRP A 10 4.14 -9.12 30.72
N GLY A 11 5.32 -9.56 30.30
CA GLY A 11 6.58 -9.07 30.83
C GLY A 11 6.93 -7.83 30.02
N TRP A 12 6.78 -6.65 30.63
CA TRP A 12 7.44 -5.45 30.15
C TRP A 12 8.95 -5.63 30.36
N GLY A 13 9.56 -6.39 29.46
CA GLY A 13 10.91 -6.92 29.60
C GLY A 13 11.53 -7.20 28.25
N ASP A 14 11.59 -6.16 27.41
CA ASP A 14 12.77 -5.85 26.63
C ASP A 14 12.70 -4.34 26.37
N GLU A 15 13.50 -3.55 27.09
CA GLU A 15 13.67 -2.12 26.80
C GLU A 15 14.40 -2.01 25.46
N THR A 16 13.69 -2.28 24.37
CA THR A 16 14.13 -1.90 23.05
C THR A 16 14.27 -0.39 23.07
N GLU A 17 15.51 0.08 22.99
CA GLU A 17 15.83 1.50 23.02
C GLU A 17 14.93 2.20 22.01
N PRO A 18 14.15 3.25 22.38
CA PRO A 18 13.18 3.86 21.46
C PRO A 18 13.77 4.26 20.10
N ALA A 19 15.07 4.54 20.04
CA ALA A 19 15.82 4.78 18.83
C ALA A 19 15.89 3.55 17.89
N ALA A 20 16.08 2.35 18.42
CA ALA A 20 16.11 1.10 17.65
C ALA A 20 14.75 0.81 17.02
N ILE A 21 13.66 0.93 17.79
CA ILE A 21 12.29 0.79 17.26
C ILE A 21 12.03 1.84 16.17
N GLY A 22 12.43 3.09 16.40
CA GLY A 22 12.29 4.17 15.42
C GLY A 22 13.00 3.85 14.10
N LEU A 23 14.18 3.25 14.17
CA LEU A 23 14.95 2.83 12.99
C LEU A 23 14.25 1.69 12.24
N GLU A 24 13.73 0.68 12.94
CA GLU A 24 13.00 -0.43 12.34
C GLU A 24 11.71 0.05 11.65
N LEU A 25 10.95 0.94 12.31
CA LEU A 25 9.75 1.54 11.73
C LEU A 25 10.08 2.36 10.47
N HIS A 26 11.17 3.13 10.49
CA HIS A 26 11.61 3.90 9.34
C HIS A 26 12.04 2.99 8.16
N GLN A 27 12.72 1.87 8.45
CA GLN A 27 13.09 0.88 7.43
C GLN A 27 11.84 0.25 6.79
N LEU A 28 10.85 -0.12 7.60
CA LEU A 28 9.57 -0.63 7.10
C LEU A 28 8.86 0.43 6.23
N MET A 29 8.87 1.70 6.63
CA MET A 29 8.30 2.77 5.82
C MET A 29 9.05 2.95 4.49
N THR A 30 10.37 2.79 4.49
CA THR A 30 11.18 2.83 3.26
C THR A 30 10.80 1.70 2.28
N GLU A 31 10.56 0.48 2.78
CA GLU A 31 10.07 -0.64 1.96
C GLU A 31 8.65 -0.37 1.42
N LEU A 32 7.79 0.20 2.26
CA LEU A 32 6.39 0.44 1.91
C LEU A 32 6.17 1.67 1.04
N PHE A 33 7.03 2.69 1.10
CA PHE A 33 6.85 3.98 0.41
C PHE A 33 6.69 3.88 -1.13
N PRO A 34 7.51 3.11 -1.87
CA PRO A 34 7.40 3.07 -3.33
C PRO A 34 6.14 2.35 -3.83
N LEU A 35 5.47 1.55 -2.99
CA LEU A 35 4.23 0.86 -3.38
C LEU A 35 3.13 1.86 -3.70
N CYS A 36 2.70 1.91 -4.98
CA CYS A 36 1.61 2.78 -5.43
C CYS A 36 0.26 2.28 -4.87
N ARG A 37 -0.06 2.71 -3.66
CA ARG A 37 -1.31 2.39 -2.97
C ARG A 37 -2.44 3.32 -3.41
N SER A 38 -3.63 2.73 -3.49
CA SER A 38 -4.92 3.44 -3.52
C SER A 38 -5.93 2.63 -2.70
N LEU A 39 -7.23 2.97 -2.75
CA LEU A 39 -8.28 2.23 -2.04
C LEU A 39 -8.31 0.73 -2.44
N THR A 40 -8.05 0.45 -3.71
CA THR A 40 -7.92 -0.90 -4.27
C THR A 40 -6.65 -1.00 -5.11
N GLY A 41 -6.29 -2.22 -5.53
CA GLY A 41 -5.20 -2.46 -6.47
C GLY A 41 -4.03 -3.28 -5.89
N ALA A 42 -3.05 -3.55 -6.75
CA ALA A 42 -1.89 -4.38 -6.41
C ALA A 42 -1.05 -3.79 -5.27
N GLY A 43 -0.80 -2.47 -5.26
CA GLY A 43 -0.01 -1.83 -4.21
C GLY A 43 -0.59 -2.00 -2.81
N GLN A 44 -1.92 -2.09 -2.68
CA GLN A 44 -2.58 -2.39 -1.40
C GLN A 44 -2.32 -3.84 -0.97
N ARG A 45 -2.45 -4.82 -1.87
CA ARG A 45 -2.15 -6.23 -1.57
C ARG A 45 -0.69 -6.45 -1.20
N GLN A 46 0.24 -5.86 -1.94
CA GLN A 46 1.68 -5.92 -1.65
C GLN A 46 1.97 -5.31 -0.27
N THR A 47 1.28 -4.23 0.10
CA THR A 47 1.41 -3.65 1.45
C THR A 47 0.97 -4.64 2.53
N LEU A 48 -0.17 -5.31 2.35
CA LEU A 48 -0.65 -6.32 3.30
C LEU A 48 0.30 -7.53 3.40
N GLU A 49 0.92 -7.95 2.30
CA GLU A 49 1.92 -9.02 2.26
C GLU A 49 3.21 -8.65 3.00
N VAL A 50 3.64 -7.38 2.95
CA VAL A 50 4.77 -6.90 3.76
C VAL A 50 4.40 -6.88 5.23
N LEU A 51 3.23 -6.35 5.58
CA LEU A 51 2.77 -6.26 6.97
C LEU A 51 2.52 -7.63 7.61
N SER A 52 2.09 -8.64 6.84
CA SER A 52 1.86 -10.00 7.35
C SER A 52 3.14 -10.71 7.83
N ARG A 53 4.31 -10.15 7.55
CA ARG A 53 5.60 -10.63 8.09
C ARG A 53 5.80 -10.24 9.56
N TYR A 54 5.12 -9.19 10.01
CA TYR A 54 5.26 -8.62 11.35
C TYR A 54 4.10 -8.97 12.28
N ILE A 55 2.91 -9.15 11.72
CA ILE A 55 1.68 -9.42 12.45
C ILE A 55 0.82 -10.45 11.71
N ASP A 56 0.05 -11.23 12.45
CA ASP A 56 -0.90 -12.18 11.86
C ASP A 56 -2.07 -11.41 11.22
N LEU A 57 -2.28 -11.60 9.91
CA LEU A 57 -3.29 -10.91 9.12
C LEU A 57 -4.14 -11.91 8.34
N THR A 58 -5.46 -11.82 8.53
CA THR A 58 -6.42 -12.48 7.65
C THR A 58 -6.84 -11.52 6.54
N VAL A 59 -6.36 -11.75 5.31
CA VAL A 59 -6.69 -10.91 4.15
C VAL A 59 -7.99 -11.39 3.49
N GLN A 60 -8.96 -10.49 3.39
CA GLN A 60 -10.25 -10.73 2.73
C GLN A 60 -10.37 -9.90 1.46
N ARG A 61 -11.06 -10.43 0.43
CA ARG A 61 -11.32 -9.74 -0.82
C ARG A 61 -12.83 -9.62 -1.04
N VAL A 62 -13.30 -8.41 -1.25
CA VAL A 62 -14.72 -8.14 -1.54
C VAL A 62 -14.84 -7.74 -3.02
N PRO A 63 -15.69 -8.41 -3.82
CA PRO A 63 -15.83 -8.10 -5.24
C PRO A 63 -16.31 -6.66 -5.50
N SER A 64 -15.80 -6.02 -6.55
CA SER A 64 -16.33 -4.76 -7.05
C SER A 64 -17.82 -4.87 -7.37
N GLY A 65 -18.59 -3.82 -7.09
CA GLY A 65 -20.05 -3.83 -7.25
C GLY A 65 -20.81 -4.38 -6.04
N THR A 66 -20.14 -4.99 -5.07
CA THR A 66 -20.79 -5.43 -3.82
C THR A 66 -21.39 -4.22 -3.10
N ARG A 67 -22.66 -4.33 -2.69
CA ARG A 67 -23.35 -3.33 -1.87
C ARG A 67 -23.01 -3.54 -0.39
N VAL A 68 -22.58 -2.47 0.27
CA VAL A 68 -22.21 -2.47 1.69
C VAL A 68 -22.91 -1.26 2.32
N PHE A 69 -24.08 -1.51 2.91
CA PHE A 69 -25.01 -0.44 3.32
C PHE A 69 -25.31 0.50 2.12
N ASP A 70 -25.04 1.79 2.29
CA ASP A 70 -25.24 2.81 1.26
C ASP A 70 -24.10 2.87 0.24
N TRP A 71 -22.98 2.19 0.48
CA TRP A 71 -21.79 2.19 -0.37
C TRP A 71 -21.81 1.04 -1.38
N THR A 72 -21.12 1.25 -2.51
CA THR A 72 -20.78 0.19 -3.47
C THR A 72 -19.26 0.05 -3.50
N VAL A 73 -18.75 -1.18 -3.39
CA VAL A 73 -17.31 -1.46 -3.54
C VAL A 73 -16.87 -1.03 -4.95
N PRO A 74 -15.87 -0.15 -5.09
CA PRO A 74 -15.49 0.41 -6.38
C PRO A 74 -14.81 -0.64 -7.27
N LYS A 75 -14.68 -0.31 -8.56
CA LYS A 75 -13.80 -1.06 -9.47
C LYS A 75 -12.37 -1.03 -8.93
N GLU A 76 -11.67 -2.15 -9.09
CA GLU A 76 -10.24 -2.19 -8.80
C GLU A 76 -9.48 -1.23 -9.74
N TRP A 77 -8.55 -0.45 -9.18
CA TRP A 77 -7.71 0.46 -9.92
C TRP A 77 -6.27 -0.05 -10.01
N SER A 78 -5.67 0.07 -11.19
CA SER A 78 -4.26 -0.25 -11.44
C SER A 78 -3.67 0.73 -12.43
N VAL A 79 -2.46 1.23 -12.15
CA VAL A 79 -1.66 2.04 -13.07
C VAL A 79 -0.43 1.24 -13.50
N ARG A 80 -0.11 1.29 -14.79
CA ARG A 80 1.07 0.62 -15.36
C ARG A 80 2.21 1.59 -15.62
N ASP A 81 1.88 2.77 -16.15
CA ASP A 81 2.79 3.86 -16.43
C ASP A 81 1.97 5.16 -16.60
N ALA A 82 2.59 6.32 -16.38
CA ALA A 82 2.02 7.62 -16.72
C ALA A 82 3.14 8.66 -16.87
N TYR A 83 2.99 9.56 -17.83
CA TYR A 83 3.94 10.64 -18.04
C TYR A 83 3.32 11.79 -18.83
N ILE A 84 3.94 12.95 -18.75
CA ILE A 84 3.74 14.08 -19.68
C ILE A 84 5.05 14.32 -20.40
N LYS A 85 5.00 14.41 -21.74
CA LYS A 85 6.17 14.70 -22.58
C LYS A 85 6.08 16.09 -23.20
N ASP A 86 7.21 16.77 -23.29
CA ASP A 86 7.32 18.00 -24.09
C ASP A 86 7.45 17.68 -25.60
N ALA A 87 7.50 18.72 -26.43
CA ALA A 87 7.61 18.58 -27.89
C ALA A 87 8.92 17.92 -28.36
N SER A 88 9.98 17.94 -27.52
CA SER A 88 11.24 17.25 -27.81
C SER A 88 11.19 15.75 -27.48
N GLY A 89 10.12 15.28 -26.83
CA GLY A 89 9.94 13.89 -26.41
C GLY A 89 10.44 13.60 -24.99
N ARG A 90 11.00 14.59 -24.30
CA ARG A 90 11.45 14.46 -22.91
C ARG A 90 10.25 14.38 -21.98
N LYS A 91 10.25 13.41 -21.06
CA LYS A 91 9.26 13.34 -19.97
C LYS A 91 9.53 14.48 -18.98
N ILE A 92 8.56 15.38 -18.83
CA ILE A 92 8.62 16.49 -17.86
C ILE A 92 7.88 16.16 -16.55
N VAL A 93 7.06 15.10 -16.58
CA VAL A 93 6.46 14.44 -15.42
C VAL A 93 6.53 12.94 -15.71
N ASP A 94 7.06 12.13 -14.78
CA ASP A 94 7.18 10.68 -14.93
C ASP A 94 6.71 9.94 -13.68
N PHE A 95 5.75 9.04 -13.82
CA PHE A 95 5.26 8.18 -12.74
C PHE A 95 6.36 7.27 -12.17
N ALA A 96 7.34 6.90 -13.00
CA ALA A 96 8.47 6.11 -12.56
C ALA A 96 9.37 6.84 -11.55
N GLU A 97 9.36 8.19 -11.54
CA GLU A 97 10.12 9.00 -10.57
C GLU A 97 9.35 9.18 -9.26
N SER A 98 8.03 9.37 -9.34
CA SER A 98 7.18 9.51 -8.15
C SER A 98 5.75 9.06 -8.45
N ASN A 99 5.25 8.15 -7.61
CA ASN A 99 3.86 7.69 -7.72
C ASN A 99 2.82 8.79 -7.42
N LEU A 100 3.24 9.90 -6.79
CA LEU A 100 2.40 11.07 -6.50
C LEU A 100 2.12 11.94 -7.72
N HIS A 101 2.82 11.71 -8.85
CA HIS A 101 2.54 12.39 -10.11
C HIS A 101 1.18 12.00 -10.73
N VAL A 102 0.55 10.94 -10.23
CA VAL A 102 -0.75 10.45 -10.71
C VAL A 102 -1.77 10.53 -9.58
N VAL A 103 -2.87 11.24 -9.82
CA VAL A 103 -4.01 11.22 -8.91
C VAL A 103 -4.62 9.82 -8.90
N GLY A 104 -4.77 9.20 -7.72
CA GLY A 104 -5.39 7.89 -7.58
C GLY A 104 -6.77 7.85 -8.24
N TYR A 105 -7.13 6.70 -8.82
CA TYR A 105 -8.37 6.52 -9.60
C TYR A 105 -8.48 7.33 -10.91
N SER A 106 -7.39 7.97 -11.37
CA SER A 106 -7.35 8.56 -12.72
C SER A 106 -7.74 7.54 -13.80
N VAL A 107 -8.55 7.98 -14.76
CA VAL A 107 -8.94 7.19 -15.93
C VAL A 107 -7.80 7.13 -16.95
N PRO A 108 -7.72 6.09 -17.79
CA PRO A 108 -6.72 6.04 -18.86
C PRO A 108 -6.87 7.19 -19.85
N VAL A 109 -5.78 7.90 -20.13
CA VAL A 109 -5.74 9.00 -21.11
C VAL A 109 -4.54 8.81 -22.03
N ARG A 110 -4.77 8.96 -23.34
CA ARG A 110 -3.72 9.06 -24.37
C ARG A 110 -4.08 10.20 -25.30
N ARG A 111 -3.46 11.37 -25.11
CA ARG A 111 -3.77 12.59 -25.88
C ARG A 111 -2.50 13.41 -26.12
N ARG A 112 -2.57 14.27 -27.12
CA ARG A 112 -1.64 15.38 -27.36
C ARG A 112 -2.44 16.67 -27.17
N LEU A 113 -1.83 17.64 -26.50
CA LEU A 113 -2.35 18.99 -26.35
C LEU A 113 -1.69 19.93 -27.35
#